data_AF-A0AAJ2UKU0-F1
#
_entry.id   AF-A0AAJ2UKU0-F1
#
_cell.length_a   1.000
_cell.length_b   1.000
_cell.length_c   1.000
_cell.angle_alpha   90.00
_cell.angle_beta   90.00
_cell.angle_gamma   90.00
#
_symmetry.space_group_name_H-M   'P 1'
#
loop_
_entity.id
_entity.type
_entity.pdbx_description
1 polymer ?
#
loop_
_entity_poly.entity_id
_entity_poly.type
_entity_poly.pdbx_seq_one_letter_code
_entity_poly.pdbx_strand_id
1 'polypeptide(L)'
;MKLRGRTAVVTGGTRGLGRDVALALAGAGATVVVASREVPDDPGDGLIALKADVTAPASVAALMDTVHERYGGPHIVVANAGVSRPGPVAALSVEHWSEVVETNLHGVFHTVRAALPYVREAPGGRVIAMSSLLGSRAMPGAAAYCASKAAVEAFTAVAALELAADGVTVNCVAPGYIDSGMGKALIGNEVLWPKLAPSLAAGRPGTGDEVAQAVLFLASPESGYVNGQVLRVDGGVR
;
A
#
# COMPACT_ATOMS: atom_id res chain seq x y z
N MET A 1 -13.49 -9.88 16.70
CA MET A 1 -12.75 -8.94 15.84
C MET A 1 -12.61 -9.57 14.46
N LYS A 2 -12.75 -8.78 13.37
CA LYS A 2 -12.97 -9.27 12.00
C LYS A 2 -11.83 -10.13 11.43
N LEU A 3 -10.61 -9.95 11.92
CA LEU A 3 -9.39 -10.58 11.40
C LEU A 3 -8.71 -11.48 12.43
N ARG A 4 -9.42 -11.91 13.48
CA ARG A 4 -8.86 -12.82 14.50
C ARG A 4 -8.29 -14.09 13.84
N GLY A 5 -7.04 -14.41 14.18
CA GLY A 5 -6.35 -15.59 13.64
C GLY A 5 -5.76 -15.38 12.24
N ARG A 6 -5.87 -14.18 11.67
CA ARG A 6 -5.24 -13.82 10.39
C ARG A 6 -3.92 -13.10 10.66
N THR A 7 -2.94 -13.39 9.82
CA THR A 7 -1.64 -12.71 9.83
C THR A 7 -1.54 -11.78 8.62
N ALA A 8 -1.22 -10.51 8.86
CA ALA A 8 -1.09 -9.48 7.84
C ALA A 8 0.35 -8.97 7.74
N VAL A 9 0.82 -8.74 6.50
CA VAL A 9 2.09 -8.08 6.22
C VAL A 9 1.84 -6.73 5.59
N VAL A 10 2.44 -5.67 6.12
CA VAL A 10 2.34 -4.29 5.59
C VAL A 10 3.74 -3.76 5.28
N THR A 11 4.07 -3.65 3.98
CA THR A 11 5.35 -3.04 3.57
C THR A 11 5.29 -1.52 3.71
N GLY A 12 6.39 -0.89 4.12
CA GLY A 12 6.39 0.52 4.52
C GLY A 12 5.49 0.80 5.73
N GLY A 13 5.25 -0.19 6.59
CA GLY A 13 4.27 -0.13 7.68
C GLY A 13 4.74 0.55 8.97
N THR A 14 6.00 0.98 9.06
CA THR A 14 6.56 1.56 10.30
C THR A 14 6.19 3.02 10.54
N ARG A 15 5.68 3.73 9.53
CA ARG A 15 5.28 5.15 9.65
C ARG A 15 4.20 5.54 8.65
N GLY A 16 3.60 6.71 8.89
CA GLY A 16 2.62 7.31 8.00
C GLY A 16 1.46 6.38 7.68
N LEU A 17 0.98 6.43 6.43
CA LEU A 17 -0.21 5.69 6.01
C LEU A 17 -0.09 4.17 6.20
N GLY A 18 1.10 3.60 5.97
CA GLY A 18 1.34 2.17 6.21
C GLY A 18 1.16 1.80 7.69
N ARG A 19 1.56 2.69 8.61
CA ARG A 19 1.36 2.49 10.04
C ARG A 19 -0.11 2.62 10.42
N ASP A 20 -0.81 3.60 9.87
CA ASP A 20 -2.25 3.78 10.11
C ASP A 20 -3.03 2.52 9.69
N VAL A 21 -2.69 1.95 8.53
CA VAL A 21 -3.22 0.66 8.06
C VAL A 21 -2.86 -0.48 9.00
N ALA A 22 -1.59 -0.58 9.41
CA ALA A 22 -1.13 -1.65 10.31
C ALA A 22 -1.89 -1.63 11.64
N LEU A 23 -2.11 -0.45 12.22
CA LEU A 23 -2.89 -0.28 13.44
C LEU A 23 -4.36 -0.67 13.26
N ALA A 24 -5.00 -0.28 12.15
CA ALA A 24 -6.38 -0.67 11.88
C ALA A 24 -6.55 -2.19 11.75
N LEU A 25 -5.61 -2.86 11.08
CA LEU A 25 -5.60 -4.32 10.96
C LEU A 25 -5.38 -5.01 12.32
N ALA A 26 -4.44 -4.49 13.13
CA ALA A 26 -4.17 -4.99 14.48
C ALA A 26 -5.37 -4.81 15.42
N GLY A 27 -6.00 -3.63 15.39
CA GLY A 27 -7.24 -3.34 16.13
C GLY A 27 -8.42 -4.21 15.68
N ALA A 28 -8.41 -4.66 14.43
CA ALA A 28 -9.35 -5.66 13.91
C ALA A 28 -8.97 -7.12 14.23
N GLY A 29 -7.91 -7.35 15.02
CA GLY A 29 -7.54 -8.63 15.61
C GLY A 29 -6.53 -9.46 14.81
N ALA A 30 -5.91 -8.89 13.76
CA ALA A 30 -4.85 -9.56 13.02
C ALA A 30 -3.52 -9.55 13.78
N THR A 31 -2.69 -10.57 13.59
CA THR A 31 -1.25 -10.49 13.86
C THR A 31 -0.61 -9.66 12.74
N VAL A 32 -0.01 -8.52 13.04
CA VAL A 32 0.48 -7.60 12.01
C VAL A 32 2.00 -7.49 12.03
N VAL A 33 2.60 -7.84 10.90
CA VAL A 33 4.03 -7.64 10.61
C VAL A 33 4.19 -6.42 9.71
N VAL A 34 4.87 -5.38 10.20
CA VAL A 34 5.28 -4.23 9.42
C VAL A 34 6.71 -4.43 8.92
N ALA A 35 6.95 -4.08 7.66
CA ALA A 35 8.25 -4.26 7.03
C ALA A 35 8.81 -2.96 6.47
N SER A 36 10.08 -2.68 6.74
CA SER A 36 10.82 -1.54 6.17
C SER A 36 12.33 -1.75 6.23
N ARG A 37 13.10 -0.93 5.51
CA ARG A 37 14.57 -1.00 5.49
C ARG A 37 15.18 -0.70 6.87
N GLU A 38 14.53 0.17 7.62
CA GLU A 38 14.85 0.53 9.00
C GLU A 38 13.67 0.13 9.85
N VAL A 39 13.90 -0.61 10.92
CA VAL A 39 12.87 -1.07 11.84
C VAL A 39 13.21 -0.61 13.26
N PRO A 40 12.23 -0.12 14.04
CA PRO A 40 12.44 0.14 15.45
C PRO A 40 12.56 -1.18 16.22
N ASP A 41 13.30 -1.16 17.33
CA ASP A 41 13.40 -2.32 18.24
C ASP A 41 12.03 -2.69 18.82
N ASP A 42 11.20 -1.67 19.11
CA ASP A 42 9.80 -1.81 19.50
C ASP A 42 8.92 -0.91 18.60
N PRO A 43 8.15 -1.47 17.66
CA PRO A 43 7.22 -0.70 16.84
C PRO A 43 5.99 -0.20 17.62
N GLY A 44 5.79 -0.68 18.86
CA GLY A 44 4.65 -0.38 19.71
C GLY A 44 3.35 -1.03 19.24
N ASP A 45 2.29 -0.85 20.05
CA ASP A 45 0.90 -1.18 19.69
C ASP A 45 0.65 -2.63 19.25
N GLY A 46 1.49 -3.57 19.70
CA GLY A 46 1.39 -4.99 19.35
C GLY A 46 1.79 -5.33 17.91
N LEU A 47 2.42 -4.38 17.20
CA LEU A 47 2.99 -4.62 15.87
C LEU A 47 4.29 -5.43 15.98
N ILE A 48 4.63 -6.15 14.91
CA ILE A 48 5.92 -6.84 14.77
C ILE A 48 6.70 -6.16 13.65
N ALA A 49 7.93 -5.73 13.89
CA ALA A 49 8.75 -5.11 12.86
C ALA A 49 9.81 -6.07 12.32
N LEU A 50 9.84 -6.26 10.99
CA LEU A 50 10.87 -7.04 10.32
C LEU A 50 11.56 -6.21 9.24
N LYS A 51 12.88 -6.31 9.15
CA LYS A 51 13.65 -5.59 8.14
C LYS A 51 13.40 -6.21 6.76
N ALA A 52 13.02 -5.38 5.80
CA ALA A 52 12.96 -5.78 4.40
C ALA A 52 13.16 -4.59 3.46
N ASP A 53 13.87 -4.83 2.36
CA ASP A 53 13.91 -3.90 1.22
C ASP A 53 13.07 -4.44 0.07
N VAL A 54 12.01 -3.72 -0.29
CA VAL A 54 11.09 -4.15 -1.36
C VAL A 54 11.75 -4.12 -2.74
N THR A 55 12.81 -3.33 -2.92
CA THR A 55 13.56 -3.32 -4.19
C THR A 55 14.45 -4.55 -4.36
N ALA A 56 14.63 -5.36 -3.32
CA ALA A 56 15.45 -6.57 -3.34
C ALA A 56 14.57 -7.83 -3.23
N PRO A 57 14.34 -8.59 -4.33
CA PRO A 57 13.45 -9.76 -4.33
C PRO A 57 13.75 -10.78 -3.25
N ALA A 58 15.04 -11.07 -3.01
CA ALA A 58 15.48 -12.01 -1.98
C ALA A 58 15.15 -11.53 -0.55
N SER A 59 15.20 -10.21 -0.31
CA SER A 59 14.82 -9.63 0.99
C SER A 59 13.33 -9.80 1.25
N VAL A 60 12.50 -9.67 0.23
CA VAL A 60 11.04 -9.84 0.34
C VAL A 60 10.66 -11.30 0.49
N ALA A 61 11.33 -12.22 -0.21
CA ALA A 61 11.15 -13.66 -0.02
C ALA A 61 11.44 -14.06 1.44
N ALA A 62 12.61 -13.68 1.96
CA ALA A 62 12.99 -13.97 3.35
C ALA A 62 12.00 -13.39 4.39
N LEU A 63 11.41 -12.21 4.09
CA LEU A 63 10.34 -11.64 4.91
C LEU A 63 9.12 -12.58 4.94
N MET A 64 8.62 -13.01 3.78
CA MET A 64 7.43 -13.86 3.70
C MET A 64 7.66 -15.23 4.34
N ASP A 65 8.84 -15.83 4.12
CA ASP A 65 9.25 -17.10 4.75
C ASP A 65 9.24 -16.97 6.28
N THR A 66 9.87 -15.91 6.81
CA THR A 66 9.89 -15.64 8.25
C THR A 66 8.48 -15.45 8.82
N VAL A 67 7.59 -14.77 8.09
CA VAL A 67 6.21 -14.55 8.52
C VAL A 67 5.43 -15.86 8.55
N HIS A 68 5.67 -16.73 7.57
CA HIS A 68 5.08 -18.06 7.50
C HIS A 68 5.52 -18.95 8.63
N GLU A 69 6.83 -19.11 8.81
CA GLU A 69 7.40 -19.97 9.83
C GLU A 69 6.99 -19.57 11.26
N ARG A 70 6.94 -18.26 11.54
CA ARG A 70 6.70 -17.77 12.91
C ARG A 70 5.24 -17.50 13.24
N TYR A 71 4.44 -17.15 12.24
CA TYR A 71 3.08 -16.63 12.45
C TYR A 71 2.04 -17.31 11.56
N GLY A 72 2.40 -18.38 10.84
CA GLY A 72 1.50 -19.18 10.00
C GLY A 72 0.89 -18.43 8.82
N GLY A 73 1.45 -17.26 8.43
CA GLY A 73 0.93 -16.40 7.37
C GLY A 73 1.90 -16.22 6.19
N PRO A 74 1.78 -15.15 5.38
CA PRO A 74 0.72 -14.14 5.39
C PRO A 74 -0.61 -14.66 4.82
N HIS A 75 -1.71 -14.19 5.44
CA HIS A 75 -3.07 -14.34 4.91
C HIS A 75 -3.56 -13.05 4.22
N ILE A 76 -2.97 -11.92 4.60
CA ILE A 76 -3.28 -10.58 4.10
C ILE A 76 -1.94 -9.91 3.78
N VAL A 77 -1.84 -9.30 2.61
CA VAL A 77 -0.65 -8.56 2.18
C VAL A 77 -1.05 -7.18 1.72
N VAL A 78 -0.48 -6.16 2.35
CA VAL A 78 -0.63 -4.76 1.95
C VAL A 78 0.71 -4.27 1.38
N ALA A 79 0.77 -4.16 0.05
CA ALA A 79 1.91 -3.61 -0.67
C ALA A 79 1.85 -2.08 -0.66
N ASN A 80 2.28 -1.48 0.46
CA ASN A 80 2.18 -0.04 0.72
C ASN A 80 3.50 0.73 0.52
N ALA A 81 4.66 0.08 0.63
CA ALA A 81 5.95 0.74 0.48
C ALA A 81 6.01 1.56 -0.81
N GLY A 82 6.45 2.82 -0.69
CA GLY A 82 6.52 3.72 -1.84
C GLY A 82 7.23 5.03 -1.52
N VAL A 83 7.73 5.67 -2.57
CA VAL A 83 8.44 6.95 -2.53
C VAL A 83 7.89 7.90 -3.60
N SER A 84 8.18 9.18 -3.44
CA SER A 84 7.90 10.22 -4.42
C SER A 84 9.14 11.09 -4.65
N ARG A 85 9.41 11.42 -5.91
CA ARG A 85 10.48 12.32 -6.36
C ARG A 85 9.86 13.35 -7.31
N PRO A 86 9.34 14.47 -6.78
CA PRO A 86 8.68 15.46 -7.62
C PRO A 86 9.69 16.24 -8.47
N GLY A 87 9.34 16.53 -9.71
CA GLY A 87 10.15 17.32 -10.64
C GLY A 87 9.55 17.36 -12.04
N PRO A 88 9.64 18.49 -12.77
CA PRO A 88 9.28 18.54 -14.19
C PRO A 88 10.03 17.46 -14.97
N VAL A 89 9.41 16.91 -16.02
CA VAL A 89 10.03 15.83 -16.83
C VAL A 89 11.43 16.20 -17.31
N ALA A 90 11.63 17.44 -17.75
CA ALA A 90 12.94 17.93 -18.22
C ALA A 90 14.04 17.99 -17.14
N ALA A 91 13.67 17.97 -15.85
CA ALA A 91 14.58 18.08 -14.71
C ALA A 91 14.56 16.84 -13.81
N LEU A 92 13.75 15.83 -14.14
CA LEU A 92 13.68 14.58 -13.40
C LEU A 92 14.88 13.71 -13.79
N SER A 93 15.77 13.44 -12.84
CA SER A 93 16.93 12.61 -13.10
C SER A 93 16.52 11.14 -13.32
N VAL A 94 17.35 10.42 -14.07
CA VAL A 94 17.15 8.98 -14.34
C VAL A 94 17.22 8.17 -13.06
N GLU A 95 18.02 8.60 -12.09
CA GLU A 95 18.15 7.97 -10.77
C GLU A 95 16.86 8.12 -9.97
N HIS A 96 16.28 9.33 -9.93
CA HIS A 96 15.00 9.57 -9.26
C HIS A 96 13.84 8.83 -9.95
N TRP A 97 13.83 8.78 -11.28
CA TRP A 97 12.88 7.97 -12.03
C TRP A 97 12.99 6.50 -11.63
N SER A 98 14.20 5.94 -11.69
CA SER A 98 14.50 4.55 -11.36
C SER A 98 14.12 4.23 -9.92
N GLU A 99 14.47 5.08 -8.95
CA GLU A 99 14.14 4.86 -7.54
C GLU A 99 12.62 4.72 -7.32
N VAL A 100 11.82 5.57 -7.99
CA VAL A 100 10.36 5.52 -7.92
C VAL A 100 9.83 4.24 -8.56
N VAL A 101 10.32 3.84 -9.73
CA VAL A 101 9.89 2.61 -10.40
C VAL A 101 10.27 1.36 -9.59
N GLU A 102 11.51 1.27 -9.13
CA GLU A 102 12.01 0.15 -8.33
C GLU A 102 11.21 -0.02 -7.04
N THR A 103 10.88 1.07 -6.35
CA THR A 103 10.14 0.98 -5.09
C THR A 103 8.64 0.76 -5.34
N ASN A 104 8.02 1.58 -6.18
CA ASN A 104 6.55 1.67 -6.27
C ASN A 104 5.94 0.62 -7.20
N LEU A 105 6.70 0.10 -8.17
CA LEU A 105 6.23 -0.89 -9.13
C LEU A 105 6.90 -2.24 -8.89
N HIS A 106 8.23 -2.32 -9.02
CA HIS A 106 8.92 -3.59 -8.79
C HIS A 106 8.75 -4.06 -7.35
N GLY A 107 8.83 -3.16 -6.36
CA GLY A 107 8.58 -3.49 -4.96
C GLY A 107 7.18 -4.07 -4.70
N VAL A 108 6.15 -3.55 -5.38
CA VAL A 108 4.79 -4.13 -5.33
C VAL A 108 4.77 -5.52 -5.93
N PHE A 109 5.34 -5.68 -7.14
CA PHE A 109 5.43 -6.98 -7.81
C PHE A 109 6.19 -8.02 -6.97
N HIS A 110 7.35 -7.67 -6.41
CA HIS A 110 8.14 -8.54 -5.53
C HIS A 110 7.34 -8.96 -4.30
N THR A 111 6.66 -8.01 -3.66
CA THR A 111 5.81 -8.25 -2.47
C THR A 111 4.70 -9.23 -2.78
N VAL A 112 3.95 -9.00 -3.86
CA VAL A 112 2.83 -9.87 -4.24
C VAL A 112 3.36 -11.25 -4.63
N ARG A 113 4.36 -11.32 -5.52
CA ARG A 113 4.95 -12.59 -5.99
C ARG A 113 5.47 -13.45 -4.87
N ALA A 114 6.24 -12.87 -3.93
CA ALA A 114 6.82 -13.60 -2.80
C ALA A 114 5.76 -14.12 -1.81
N ALA A 115 4.60 -13.45 -1.72
CA ALA A 115 3.52 -13.90 -0.85
C ALA A 115 2.64 -14.99 -1.47
N LEU A 116 2.66 -15.17 -2.79
CA LEU A 116 1.77 -16.11 -3.49
C LEU A 116 1.79 -17.54 -2.94
N PRO A 117 2.94 -18.15 -2.64
CA PRO A 117 2.96 -19.51 -2.09
C PRO A 117 2.11 -19.64 -0.81
N TYR A 118 2.12 -18.62 0.04
CA TYR A 118 1.48 -18.66 1.36
C TYR A 118 0.04 -18.15 1.33
N VAL A 119 -0.23 -17.07 0.60
CA VAL A 119 -1.57 -16.45 0.57
C VAL A 119 -2.60 -17.32 -0.17
N ARG A 120 -2.14 -18.21 -1.07
CA ARG A 120 -2.96 -19.19 -1.78
C ARG A 120 -3.36 -20.39 -0.92
N GLU A 121 -2.53 -20.76 0.05
CA GLU A 121 -2.84 -21.85 1.01
C GLU A 121 -3.88 -21.39 2.05
N ALA A 122 -3.93 -20.09 2.33
CA ALA A 122 -4.86 -19.48 3.26
C ALA A 122 -6.29 -19.39 2.65
N PRO A 123 -7.33 -19.94 3.32
CA PRO A 123 -8.70 -19.73 2.86
C PRO A 123 -9.05 -18.24 2.88
N GLY A 124 -9.42 -17.73 1.70
CA GLY A 124 -9.75 -16.32 1.52
C GLY A 124 -8.56 -15.39 1.65
N GLY A 125 -7.44 -15.66 0.97
CA GLY A 125 -6.30 -14.76 0.89
C GLY A 125 -6.67 -13.35 0.39
N ARG A 126 -5.92 -12.34 0.83
CA ARG A 126 -6.16 -10.93 0.48
C ARG A 126 -4.86 -10.23 0.09
N VAL A 127 -4.86 -9.62 -1.09
CA VAL A 127 -3.77 -8.75 -1.54
C VAL A 127 -4.34 -7.35 -1.80
N ILE A 128 -3.75 -6.35 -1.16
CA ILE A 128 -4.13 -4.95 -1.30
C ILE A 128 -2.88 -4.17 -1.71
N ALA A 129 -2.88 -3.63 -2.93
CA ALA A 129 -1.84 -2.71 -3.38
C ALA A 129 -2.24 -1.26 -3.10
N MET A 130 -1.27 -0.39 -2.83
CA MET A 130 -1.52 1.05 -2.69
C MET A 130 -1.18 1.79 -3.99
N SER A 131 -2.20 2.31 -4.68
CA SER A 131 -2.05 3.26 -5.79
C SER A 131 -2.05 4.71 -5.24
N SER A 132 -2.70 5.63 -5.94
CA SER A 132 -2.91 7.04 -5.65
C SER A 132 -3.99 7.56 -6.58
N LEU A 133 -4.64 8.68 -6.24
CA LEU A 133 -5.43 9.46 -7.20
C LEU A 133 -4.64 9.75 -8.50
N LEU A 134 -3.31 9.86 -8.40
CA LEU A 134 -2.38 10.09 -9.51
C LEU A 134 -2.12 8.86 -10.38
N GLY A 135 -2.65 7.68 -10.03
CA GLY A 135 -2.66 6.50 -10.90
C GLY A 135 -3.63 6.64 -12.08
N SER A 136 -4.64 7.50 -11.95
CA SER A 136 -5.62 7.78 -13.02
C SER A 136 -5.73 9.27 -13.37
N ARG A 137 -4.85 10.11 -12.81
CA ARG A 137 -4.80 11.56 -13.05
C ARG A 137 -3.37 12.02 -13.29
N ALA A 138 -3.21 13.01 -14.14
CA ALA A 138 -1.93 13.67 -14.36
C ALA A 138 -1.76 14.88 -13.43
N MET A 139 -0.55 15.05 -12.92
CA MET A 139 -0.14 16.26 -12.20
C MET A 139 1.25 16.67 -12.66
N PRO A 140 1.46 17.93 -13.09
CA PRO A 140 2.78 18.43 -13.42
C PRO A 140 3.76 18.18 -12.27
N GLY A 141 4.94 17.65 -12.60
CA GLY A 141 5.96 17.33 -11.62
C GLY A 141 5.87 15.93 -11.01
N ALA A 142 4.89 15.10 -11.39
CA ALA A 142 4.67 13.78 -10.79
C ALA A 142 4.90 12.61 -11.76
N ALA A 143 5.68 12.80 -12.84
CA ALA A 143 5.76 11.84 -13.96
C ALA A 143 6.06 10.39 -13.54
N ALA A 144 7.17 10.14 -12.83
CA ALA A 144 7.51 8.79 -12.36
C ALA A 144 6.47 8.22 -11.39
N TYR A 145 5.92 9.08 -10.52
CA TYR A 145 4.92 8.66 -9.53
C TYR A 145 3.61 8.25 -10.22
N CYS A 146 3.06 9.09 -11.09
CA CYS A 146 1.88 8.79 -11.92
C CYS A 146 2.08 7.49 -12.72
N ALA A 147 3.22 7.36 -13.42
CA ALA A 147 3.53 6.16 -14.20
C ALA A 147 3.55 4.90 -13.31
N SER A 148 4.23 4.94 -12.16
CA SER A 148 4.30 3.80 -11.25
C SER A 148 2.92 3.42 -10.68
N LYS A 149 2.08 4.39 -10.31
CA LYS A 149 0.78 4.13 -9.70
C LYS A 149 -0.26 3.68 -10.73
N ALA A 150 -0.22 4.19 -11.95
CA ALA A 150 -1.03 3.67 -13.06
C ALA A 150 -0.68 2.21 -13.37
N ALA A 151 0.62 1.87 -13.38
CA ALA A 151 1.08 0.50 -13.60
C ALA A 151 0.62 -0.46 -12.47
N VAL A 152 0.58 0.00 -11.22
CA VAL A 152 0.06 -0.79 -10.09
C VAL A 152 -1.44 -1.10 -10.26
N GLU A 153 -2.25 -0.15 -10.74
CA GLU A 153 -3.67 -0.39 -11.02
C GLU A 153 -3.86 -1.45 -12.11
N ALA A 154 -3.08 -1.36 -13.20
CA ALA A 154 -3.11 -2.36 -14.27
C ALA A 154 -2.64 -3.74 -13.79
N PHE A 155 -1.55 -3.80 -13.02
CA PHE A 155 -1.06 -5.04 -12.42
C PHE A 155 -2.10 -5.70 -11.50
N THR A 156 -2.78 -4.89 -10.69
CA THR A 156 -3.86 -5.35 -9.79
C THR A 156 -4.96 -6.06 -10.57
N ALA A 157 -5.40 -5.50 -11.70
CA ALA A 157 -6.45 -6.09 -12.53
C ALA A 157 -6.05 -7.47 -13.08
N VAL A 158 -4.81 -7.64 -13.54
CA VAL A 158 -4.31 -8.93 -14.04
C VAL A 158 -4.19 -9.94 -12.90
N ALA A 159 -3.53 -9.56 -11.81
CA ALA A 159 -3.33 -10.45 -10.65
C ALA A 159 -4.66 -10.92 -10.04
N ALA A 160 -5.69 -10.07 -10.04
CA ALA A 160 -7.03 -10.44 -9.59
C ALA A 160 -7.65 -11.57 -10.41
N LEU A 161 -7.46 -11.56 -11.73
CA LEU A 161 -7.97 -12.60 -12.62
C LEU A 161 -7.20 -13.91 -12.45
N GLU A 162 -5.87 -13.83 -12.35
CA GLU A 162 -5.01 -15.00 -12.22
C GLU A 162 -5.16 -15.73 -10.88
N LEU A 163 -5.45 -14.99 -9.79
CA LEU A 163 -5.50 -15.55 -8.44
C LEU A 163 -6.92 -15.86 -7.95
N ALA A 164 -7.95 -15.53 -8.73
CA ALA A 164 -9.34 -15.77 -8.34
C ALA A 164 -9.65 -17.26 -8.11
N ALA A 165 -9.06 -18.15 -8.92
CA ALA A 165 -9.26 -19.59 -8.80
C ALA A 165 -8.70 -20.16 -7.48
N ASP A 166 -7.70 -19.49 -6.89
CA ASP A 166 -7.11 -19.83 -5.60
C ASP A 166 -7.90 -19.24 -4.41
N GLY A 167 -9.05 -18.57 -4.67
CA GLY A 167 -9.84 -17.91 -3.63
C GLY A 167 -9.19 -16.65 -3.05
N VAL A 168 -8.20 -16.07 -3.76
CA VAL A 168 -7.50 -14.85 -3.37
C VAL A 168 -8.10 -13.66 -4.10
N THR A 169 -8.44 -12.61 -3.35
CA THR A 169 -8.83 -11.32 -3.96
C THR A 169 -7.63 -10.38 -4.02
N VAL A 170 -7.44 -9.73 -5.17
CA VAL A 170 -6.44 -8.67 -5.37
C VAL A 170 -7.15 -7.37 -5.67
N ASN A 171 -6.97 -6.37 -4.82
CA ASN A 171 -7.56 -5.05 -5.00
C ASN A 171 -6.52 -3.96 -4.77
N CYS A 172 -6.89 -2.74 -5.14
CA CYS A 172 -6.04 -1.57 -4.96
C CYS A 172 -6.81 -0.47 -4.23
N VAL A 173 -6.14 0.22 -3.31
CA VAL A 173 -6.64 1.47 -2.72
C VAL A 173 -5.89 2.64 -3.36
N ALA A 174 -6.63 3.65 -3.81
CA ALA A 174 -6.10 4.87 -4.41
C ALA A 174 -6.41 6.08 -3.52
N PRO A 175 -5.50 6.45 -2.59
CA PRO A 175 -5.73 7.59 -1.71
C PRO A 175 -5.64 8.93 -2.44
N GLY A 176 -6.42 9.89 -1.95
CA GLY A 176 -6.36 11.29 -2.32
C GLY A 176 -5.20 12.05 -1.67
N TYR A 177 -5.45 13.32 -1.33
CA TYR A 177 -4.58 14.09 -0.45
C TYR A 177 -4.89 13.76 1.01
N ILE A 178 -3.95 13.07 1.67
CA ILE A 178 -4.15 12.50 3.01
C ILE A 178 -3.20 13.15 4.02
N ASP A 179 -3.70 13.53 5.18
CA ASP A 179 -2.91 14.05 6.30
C ASP A 179 -2.16 12.92 7.04
N SER A 180 -1.34 12.17 6.31
CA SER A 180 -0.44 11.14 6.83
C SER A 180 0.74 10.90 5.90
N GLY A 181 1.88 10.49 6.46
CA GLY A 181 3.10 10.15 5.72
C GLY A 181 3.53 11.26 4.74
N MET A 182 3.69 10.91 3.45
CA MET A 182 4.09 11.87 2.41
C MET A 182 3.06 12.98 2.18
N GLY A 183 1.78 12.74 2.46
CA GLY A 183 0.74 13.75 2.24
C GLY A 183 0.84 14.93 3.21
N LYS A 184 1.37 14.73 4.42
CA LYS A 184 1.69 15.82 5.36
C LYS A 184 2.63 16.86 4.78
N ALA A 185 3.68 16.41 4.09
CA ALA A 185 4.64 17.30 3.45
C ALA A 185 4.02 18.09 2.29
N LEU A 186 3.07 17.50 1.56
CA LEU A 186 2.35 18.18 0.49
C LEU A 186 1.35 19.21 1.05
N ILE A 187 0.60 18.85 2.09
CA ILE A 187 -0.38 19.74 2.74
C ILE A 187 0.32 20.92 3.41
N GLY A 188 1.49 20.68 4.02
CA GLY A 188 2.33 21.74 4.59
C GLY A 188 3.08 22.59 3.56
N ASN A 189 2.99 22.29 2.26
CA ASN A 189 3.68 23.06 1.23
C ASN A 189 2.91 24.35 0.90
N GLU A 190 3.40 25.49 1.38
CA GLU A 190 2.76 26.80 1.23
C GLU A 190 2.56 27.26 -0.22
N VAL A 191 3.31 26.69 -1.18
CA VAL A 191 3.23 27.07 -2.60
C VAL A 191 2.28 26.16 -3.38
N LEU A 192 2.32 24.85 -3.12
CA LEU A 192 1.53 23.87 -3.86
C LEU A 192 0.15 23.66 -3.25
N TRP A 193 0.05 23.60 -1.92
CA TRP A 193 -1.20 23.26 -1.25
C TRP A 193 -2.35 24.23 -1.58
N PRO A 194 -2.18 25.56 -1.58
CA PRO A 194 -3.26 26.49 -1.95
C PRO A 194 -3.79 26.29 -3.37
N LYS A 195 -2.99 25.69 -4.27
CA LYS A 195 -3.39 25.39 -5.65
C LYS A 195 -4.16 24.06 -5.75
N LEU A 196 -3.86 23.11 -4.87
CA LEU A 196 -4.47 21.78 -4.87
C LEU A 196 -5.72 21.71 -3.99
N ALA A 197 -5.72 22.38 -2.84
CA ALA A 197 -6.83 22.36 -1.87
C ALA A 197 -8.22 22.65 -2.48
N PRO A 198 -8.38 23.60 -3.43
CA PRO A 198 -9.68 23.89 -4.04
C PRO A 198 -10.28 22.74 -4.86
N SER A 199 -9.45 21.77 -5.29
CA SER A 199 -9.91 20.59 -6.05
C SER A 199 -10.71 19.62 -5.19
N LEU A 200 -10.54 19.62 -3.85
CA LEU A 200 -11.21 18.68 -2.96
C LEU A 200 -12.69 19.03 -2.79
N ALA A 201 -13.59 18.21 -3.32
CA ALA A 201 -15.03 18.39 -3.12
C ALA A 201 -15.44 18.28 -1.64
N ALA A 202 -14.78 17.40 -0.87
CA ALA A 202 -14.99 17.27 0.57
C ALA A 202 -14.51 18.49 1.39
N GLY A 203 -13.81 19.46 0.77
CA GLY A 203 -13.35 20.69 1.43
C GLY A 203 -12.22 20.50 2.46
N ARG A 204 -11.69 19.28 2.61
CA ARG A 204 -10.57 18.97 3.51
C ARG A 204 -9.73 17.81 3.00
N PRO A 205 -8.45 17.69 3.41
CA PRO A 205 -7.70 16.45 3.28
C PRO A 205 -8.42 15.27 3.96
N GLY A 206 -8.18 14.08 3.43
CA GLY A 206 -8.53 12.83 4.12
C GLY A 206 -7.56 12.55 5.25
N THR A 207 -7.93 11.64 6.14
CA THR A 207 -7.09 11.16 7.25
C THR A 207 -6.50 9.79 6.94
N GLY A 208 -5.43 9.43 7.67
CA GLY A 208 -4.85 8.08 7.57
C GLY A 208 -5.85 6.98 7.95
N ASP A 209 -6.70 7.23 8.95
CA ASP A 209 -7.73 6.30 9.40
C ASP A 209 -8.78 6.04 8.29
N GLU A 210 -9.26 7.07 7.60
CA GLU A 210 -10.24 6.90 6.50
C GLU A 210 -9.74 5.96 5.40
N VAL A 211 -8.44 6.03 5.09
CA VAL A 211 -7.81 5.11 4.13
C VAL A 211 -7.59 3.73 4.76
N ALA A 212 -7.19 3.68 6.04
CA ALA A 212 -6.98 2.43 6.77
C ALA A 212 -8.28 1.61 6.88
N GLN A 213 -9.43 2.26 7.07
CA GLN A 213 -10.74 1.59 7.07
C GLN A 213 -11.08 0.99 5.71
N ALA A 214 -10.72 1.66 4.61
CA ALA A 214 -10.90 1.11 3.26
C ALA A 214 -10.02 -0.12 3.02
N VAL A 215 -8.76 -0.09 3.48
CA VAL A 215 -7.88 -1.28 3.44
C VAL A 215 -8.42 -2.40 4.31
N LEU A 216 -8.91 -2.09 5.52
CA LEU A 216 -9.51 -3.06 6.41
C LEU A 216 -10.75 -3.73 5.79
N PHE A 217 -11.61 -2.95 5.12
CA PHE A 217 -12.73 -3.51 4.36
C PHE A 217 -12.25 -4.52 3.32
N LEU A 218 -11.27 -4.16 2.48
CA LEU A 218 -10.72 -5.05 1.45
C LEU A 218 -9.95 -6.26 2.01
N ALA A 219 -9.44 -6.16 3.23
CA ALA A 219 -8.79 -7.25 3.95
C ALA A 219 -9.79 -8.19 4.65
N SER A 220 -11.06 -7.80 4.74
CA SER A 220 -12.08 -8.52 5.52
C SER A 220 -12.78 -9.62 4.72
N PRO A 221 -13.47 -10.56 5.39
CA PRO A 221 -14.37 -11.50 4.74
C PRO A 221 -15.51 -10.82 3.96
N GLU A 222 -16.00 -9.66 4.42
CA GLU A 222 -17.13 -8.94 3.85
C GLU A 222 -16.88 -8.44 2.41
N SER A 223 -15.62 -8.26 2.02
CA SER A 223 -15.23 -7.89 0.65
C SER A 223 -14.91 -9.09 -0.23
N GLY A 224 -15.32 -10.31 0.15
CA GLY A 224 -14.93 -11.55 -0.55
C GLY A 224 -15.34 -11.64 -2.03
N TYR A 225 -16.26 -10.79 -2.49
CA TYR A 225 -16.67 -10.68 -3.90
C TYR A 225 -16.18 -9.40 -4.60
N VAL A 226 -15.36 -8.60 -3.91
CA VAL A 226 -14.68 -7.43 -4.48
C VAL A 226 -13.31 -7.90 -4.97
N ASN A 227 -13.11 -7.91 -6.29
CA ASN A 227 -11.85 -8.38 -6.88
C ASN A 227 -11.48 -7.53 -8.11
N GLY A 228 -10.19 -7.20 -8.25
CA GLY A 228 -9.66 -6.38 -9.35
C GLY A 228 -10.06 -4.91 -9.30
N GLN A 229 -10.55 -4.41 -8.17
CA GLN A 229 -11.09 -3.06 -8.06
C GLN A 229 -10.05 -2.05 -7.58
N VAL A 230 -10.16 -0.81 -8.08
CA VAL A 230 -9.45 0.36 -7.57
C VAL A 230 -10.42 1.18 -6.72
N LEU A 231 -10.32 1.04 -5.40
CA LEU A 231 -11.12 1.80 -4.44
C LEU A 231 -10.48 3.16 -4.18
N ARG A 232 -11.11 4.23 -4.69
CA ARG A 232 -10.66 5.61 -4.49
C ARG A 232 -11.13 6.13 -3.13
N VAL A 233 -10.19 6.64 -2.34
CA VAL A 233 -10.44 7.28 -1.04
C VAL A 233 -9.87 8.68 -1.10
N ASP A 234 -10.55 9.56 -1.83
CA ASP A 234 -10.01 10.87 -2.22
C ASP A 234 -10.88 12.07 -1.85
N GLY A 235 -12.06 11.86 -1.27
CA GLY A 235 -12.97 12.96 -0.94
C GLY A 235 -13.50 13.70 -2.17
N GLY A 236 -13.50 13.05 -3.34
CA GLY A 236 -14.02 13.62 -4.58
C GLY A 236 -13.12 14.71 -5.15
N VAL A 237 -11.80 14.49 -5.21
CA VAL A 237 -10.88 15.40 -5.92
C VAL A 237 -11.41 15.64 -7.34
N ARG A 238 -11.44 16.89 -7.79
CA ARG A 238 -11.92 17.29 -9.12
C ARG A 238 -10.77 17.61 -10.04
#